data_AF-A0A7C6P435-F1
#
_entry.id   AF-A0A7C6P435-F1
#
_cell.length_a   1.000
_cell.length_b   1.000
_cell.length_c   1.000
_cell.angle_alpha   90.00
_cell.angle_beta   90.00
_cell.angle_gamma   90.00
#
_symmetry.space_group_name_H-M   'P 1'
#
loop_
_entity.id
_entity.type
_entity.pdbx_description
1 polymer ?
#
loop_
_entity_poly.entity_id
_entity_poly.type
_entity_poly.pdbx_seq_one_letter_code
_entity_poly.pdbx_strand_id
1 'polypeptide(L)'
;MLAFPVLGLAGLFRKKVVKSSNYLIPAFSLAVFMRFLFSFLSGVIFFSQYAPEGYLSKYGELFGAIIYSIVYNGSYLILSLLLCLIIAFAIYPVIFYKIDLEKIKK
;
A
#
# COMPACT_ATOMS: atom_id res chain seq x y z
N MET A 1 11.59 -8.11 0.19
CA MET A 1 10.91 -9.35 0.63
C MET A 1 9.96 -9.14 1.83
N LEU A 2 10.25 -8.25 2.79
CA LEU A 2 9.33 -7.92 3.91
C LEU A 2 8.11 -7.02 3.54
N ALA A 3 8.11 -6.44 2.33
CA ALA A 3 7.06 -5.54 1.87
C ALA A 3 5.70 -6.22 1.58
N PHE A 4 5.68 -7.53 1.34
CA PHE A 4 4.45 -8.27 1.01
C PHE A 4 3.73 -8.85 2.24
N PRO A 5 4.43 -9.45 3.23
CA PRO A 5 3.75 -9.94 4.44
C PRO A 5 2.96 -8.85 5.19
N VAL A 6 3.46 -7.61 5.20
CA VAL A 6 2.80 -6.49 5.90
C VAL A 6 1.46 -6.07 5.30
N LEU A 7 1.16 -6.48 4.07
CA LEU A 7 -0.17 -6.29 3.47
C LEU A 7 -1.26 -7.02 4.27
N GLY A 8 -0.90 -8.09 5.00
CA GLY A 8 -1.80 -8.81 5.90
C GLY A 8 -2.38 -7.96 7.03
N LEU A 9 -1.76 -6.81 7.37
CA LEU A 9 -2.26 -5.88 8.38
C LEU A 9 -3.61 -5.24 8.01
N ALA A 10 -3.96 -5.19 6.71
CA ALA A 10 -5.32 -4.81 6.30
C ALA A 10 -6.39 -5.73 6.94
N GLY A 11 -6.04 -6.98 7.23
CA GLY A 11 -6.91 -7.97 7.87
C GLY A 11 -7.40 -7.57 9.27
N LEU A 12 -6.71 -6.64 9.95
CA LEU A 12 -7.15 -6.09 11.23
C LEU A 12 -8.53 -5.40 11.14
N PHE A 13 -8.89 -4.92 9.95
CA PHE A 13 -10.18 -4.28 9.69
C PHE A 13 -11.26 -5.24 9.16
N ARG A 14 -10.96 -6.54 8.98
CA ARG A 14 -11.88 -7.52 8.36
C ARG A 14 -13.31 -7.44 8.90
N LYS A 15 -13.49 -7.50 10.22
CA LYS A 15 -14.81 -7.45 10.86
C LYS A 15 -15.55 -6.13 10.63
N LYS A 16 -14.81 -5.03 10.51
CA LYS A 16 -15.36 -3.68 10.27
C LYS A 16 -15.72 -3.51 8.80
N VAL A 17 -14.89 -4.01 7.88
CA VAL A 17 -15.18 -4.05 6.44
C VAL A 17 -16.46 -4.82 6.17
N VAL A 18 -16.72 -5.95 6.83
CA VAL A 18 -18.00 -6.68 6.67
C VAL A 18 -19.22 -5.84 7.05
N LYS A 19 -19.07 -4.92 8.01
CA LYS A 19 -20.16 -4.04 8.45
C LYS A 19 -20.33 -2.81 7.55
N SER A 20 -19.25 -2.31 6.96
CA SER A 20 -19.28 -1.11 6.12
C SER A 20 -18.05 -1.05 5.22
N SER A 21 -18.28 -0.73 3.94
CA SER A 21 -17.24 -0.52 2.92
C SER A 21 -16.30 0.65 3.24
N ASN A 22 -16.71 1.60 4.09
CA ASN A 22 -15.88 2.74 4.49
C ASN A 22 -14.59 2.31 5.19
N TYR A 23 -14.55 1.11 5.78
CA TYR A 23 -13.35 0.57 6.41
C TYR A 23 -12.32 0.01 5.41
N LEU A 24 -12.63 -0.05 4.11
CA LEU A 24 -11.65 -0.38 3.07
C LEU A 24 -10.54 0.68 3.02
N ILE A 25 -10.89 1.97 3.14
CA ILE A 25 -9.91 3.07 3.11
C ILE A 25 -8.83 2.92 4.19
N PRO A 26 -9.15 2.90 5.50
CA PRO A 26 -8.13 2.75 6.53
C PRO A 26 -7.38 1.41 6.47
N ALA A 27 -8.03 0.33 6.01
CA ALA A 27 -7.39 -0.98 5.87
C ALA A 27 -6.31 -0.99 4.79
N PHE A 28 -6.62 -0.48 3.60
CA PHE A 28 -5.70 -0.43 2.48
C PHE A 28 -4.62 0.62 2.71
N SER A 29 -4.96 1.77 3.30
CA SER A 29 -3.98 2.79 3.67
C SER A 29 -2.96 2.27 4.68
N LEU A 30 -3.38 1.51 5.71
CA LEU A 30 -2.44 0.91 6.66
C LEU A 30 -1.49 -0.08 5.98
N ALA A 31 -2.03 -0.97 5.13
CA ALA A 31 -1.23 -1.95 4.40
C ALA A 31 -0.22 -1.30 3.46
N VAL A 32 -0.65 -0.30 2.67
CA VAL A 32 0.24 0.41 1.75
C VAL A 32 1.27 1.26 2.48
N PHE A 33 0.89 1.91 3.59
CA PHE A 33 1.84 2.68 4.39
C PHE A 33 2.94 1.79 5.00
N MET A 34 2.57 0.64 5.56
CA MET A 34 3.54 -0.32 6.08
C MET A 34 4.44 -0.84 4.95
N ARG A 35 3.87 -1.16 3.79
CA ARG A 35 4.64 -1.52 2.59
C ARG A 35 5.60 -0.40 2.16
N PHE A 36 5.15 0.86 2.19
CA PHE A 36 5.97 2.01 1.89
C PHE A 36 7.17 2.11 2.84
N LEU A 37 6.99 1.93 4.15
CA LEU A 37 8.09 2.01 5.11
C LEU A 37 9.23 1.03 4.81
N PHE A 38 8.91 -0.24 4.52
CA PHE A 38 9.92 -1.24 4.16
C PHE A 38 10.57 -0.95 2.80
N SER A 39 9.78 -0.47 1.83
CA SER A 39 10.28 -0.19 0.48
C SER A 39 11.14 1.08 0.47
N PHE A 40 10.76 2.09 1.25
CA PHE A 40 11.51 3.32 1.49
C PHE A 40 12.86 3.01 2.14
N LEU A 41 12.87 2.24 3.23
CA LEU A 41 14.11 1.89 3.93
C LEU A 41 15.04 1.08 3.02
N SER A 42 14.47 0.11 2.28
CA SER A 42 15.23 -0.62 1.27
C SER A 42 15.79 0.31 0.19
N GLY A 43 15.00 1.29 -0.25
CA GLY A 43 15.39 2.25 -1.27
C GLY A 43 16.56 3.14 -0.85
N VAL A 44 16.54 3.62 0.40
CA VAL A 44 17.63 4.44 0.96
C VAL A 44 18.91 3.63 1.13
N ILE A 45 18.82 2.40 1.66
CA ILE A 45 20.01 1.60 1.99
C ILE A 45 20.63 0.94 0.75
N PHE A 46 19.82 0.44 -0.18
CA PHE A 46 20.31 -0.45 -1.26
C PHE A 46 20.16 0.11 -2.68
N PHE A 47 19.24 1.06 -2.89
CA PHE A 47 18.86 1.49 -4.25
C PHE A 47 19.17 2.96 -4.55
N SER A 48 19.83 3.70 -3.65
CA SER A 48 20.22 5.10 -3.89
C SER A 48 21.15 5.26 -5.11
N GLN A 49 21.98 4.25 -5.39
CA GLN A 49 22.88 4.19 -6.54
C GLN A 49 22.17 4.22 -7.90
N TYR A 50 20.86 3.96 -7.95
CA TYR A 50 20.05 4.06 -9.17
C TYR A 50 19.43 5.45 -9.38
N ALA A 51 19.75 6.42 -8.50
CA ALA A 51 19.38 7.80 -8.71
C ALA A 51 20.01 8.36 -10.00
N PRO A 52 19.37 9.34 -10.67
CA PRO A 52 19.93 9.95 -11.87
C PRO A 52 21.36 10.46 -11.66
N GLU A 53 22.16 10.46 -12.73
CA GLU A 53 23.55 10.94 -12.66
C GLU A 53 23.64 12.36 -12.08
N GLY A 54 24.58 12.57 -11.16
CA GLY A 54 24.77 13.84 -10.46
C GLY A 54 23.72 14.16 -9.39
N TYR A 55 22.66 13.37 -9.24
CA TYR A 55 21.59 13.64 -8.27
C TYR A 55 22.10 13.57 -6.82
N LEU A 56 22.81 12.50 -6.45
CA LEU A 56 23.39 12.35 -5.11
C LEU A 56 24.45 13.41 -4.82
N SER A 57 25.26 13.78 -5.81
CA SER A 57 26.25 14.85 -5.67
C SER A 57 25.58 16.21 -5.44
N LYS A 58 24.45 16.49 -6.11
CA LYS A 58 23.70 17.74 -5.99
C LYS A 58 22.99 17.91 -4.65
N TYR A 59 22.40 16.84 -4.12
CA TYR A 59 21.57 16.88 -2.91
C TYR A 59 22.25 16.29 -1.66
N GLY A 60 23.47 15.76 -1.80
CA GLY A 60 24.18 14.98 -0.78
C GLY A 60 23.74 13.52 -0.76
N GLU A 61 24.65 12.61 -0.39
CA GLU A 61 24.42 11.15 -0.39
C GLU A 61 23.15 10.75 0.38
N LEU A 62 23.04 11.17 1.65
CA LEU A 62 21.94 10.78 2.51
C LEU A 62 20.62 11.45 2.11
N PHE A 63 20.63 12.77 1.90
CA PHE A 63 19.41 13.51 1.61
C PHE A 63 18.90 13.21 0.18
N GLY A 64 19.81 13.09 -0.79
CA GLY A 64 19.50 12.61 -2.13
C GLY A 64 18.88 11.21 -2.14
N ALA A 65 19.46 10.27 -1.38
CA ALA A 65 18.90 8.92 -1.24
C ALA A 65 17.47 8.92 -0.63
N ILE A 66 17.23 9.74 0.40
CA ILE A 66 15.91 9.89 1.03
C ILE A 66 14.88 10.41 0.02
N ILE A 67 15.18 11.52 -0.68
CA ILE A 67 14.25 12.11 -1.64
C ILE A 67 13.98 11.15 -2.80
N TYR A 68 15.05 10.55 -3.36
CA TYR A 68 14.92 9.56 -4.42
C TYR A 68 14.03 8.39 -3.99
N SER A 69 14.28 7.82 -2.82
CA SER A 69 13.51 6.69 -2.31
C SER A 69 12.05 7.04 -2.02
N ILE A 70 11.77 8.23 -1.48
CA ILE A 70 10.39 8.71 -1.25
C ILE A 70 9.65 8.88 -2.57
N VAL A 71 10.24 9.58 -3.54
CA VAL A 71 9.57 9.86 -4.82
C VAL A 71 9.37 8.57 -5.60
N TYR A 72 10.40 7.73 -5.68
CA TYR A 72 10.33 6.45 -6.38
C TYR A 72 9.28 5.54 -5.73
N ASN A 73 9.37 5.28 -4.42
CA ASN A 73 8.44 4.37 -3.75
C ASN A 73 7.03 4.95 -3.58
N GLY A 74 6.93 6.24 -3.28
CA GLY A 74 5.66 6.91 -3.03
C GLY A 74 4.82 6.99 -4.29
N SER A 75 5.41 7.34 -5.43
CA SER A 75 4.67 7.51 -6.69
C SER A 75 3.91 6.25 -7.10
N TYR A 76 4.59 5.10 -7.19
CA TYR A 76 3.90 3.87 -7.60
C TYR A 76 2.98 3.31 -6.49
N LEU A 77 3.30 3.51 -5.21
CA LEU A 77 2.45 3.02 -4.11
C LEU A 77 1.17 3.83 -3.95
N ILE A 78 1.20 5.14 -4.18
CA ILE A 78 0.00 5.98 -4.20
C ILE A 78 -0.92 5.52 -5.34
N LEU A 79 -0.38 5.34 -6.55
CA LEU A 79 -1.16 4.82 -7.67
C LEU A 79 -1.72 3.43 -7.37
N SER A 80 -0.91 2.56 -6.77
CA SER A 80 -1.34 1.22 -6.36
C SER A 80 -2.47 1.28 -5.32
N LEU A 81 -2.40 2.18 -4.34
CA LEU A 81 -3.45 2.35 -3.33
C LEU A 81 -4.77 2.78 -3.98
N LEU A 82 -4.73 3.77 -4.87
CA LEU A 82 -5.91 4.25 -5.58
C LEU A 82 -6.55 3.13 -6.40
N LEU A 83 -5.75 2.40 -7.19
CA LEU A 83 -6.24 1.30 -8.01
C LEU A 83 -6.85 0.19 -7.14
N CYS A 84 -6.17 -0.20 -6.07
CA CYS A 84 -6.66 -1.22 -5.15
C CYS A 84 -7.97 -0.79 -4.47
N LEU A 85 -8.12 0.48 -4.09
CA LEU A 85 -9.37 1.00 -3.51
C LEU A 85 -10.51 0.98 -4.53
N ILE A 86 -10.27 1.46 -5.76
CA ILE A 86 -11.28 1.45 -6.84
C ILE A 86 -11.80 0.02 -7.05
N ILE A 87 -10.89 -0.94 -7.21
CA ILE A 87 -11.24 -2.35 -7.41
C ILE A 87 -11.97 -2.89 -6.17
N ALA A 88 -11.47 -2.62 -4.95
CA ALA A 88 -12.08 -3.10 -3.72
C ALA A 88 -13.51 -2.59 -3.54
N PHE A 89 -13.78 -1.32 -3.84
CA PHE A 89 -15.13 -0.76 -3.79
C PHE A 89 -16.03 -1.36 -4.87
N ALA A 90 -15.52 -1.59 -6.08
CA ALA A 90 -16.28 -2.21 -7.16
C ALA A 90 -16.71 -3.65 -6.83
N ILE A 91 -15.84 -4.44 -6.19
CA ILE A 91 -16.13 -5.84 -5.84
C ILE A 91 -16.90 -6.00 -4.53
N TYR A 92 -16.83 -5.01 -3.62
CA TYR A 92 -17.48 -5.06 -2.31
C TYR A 92 -18.95 -5.51 -2.37
N PRO A 93 -19.85 -4.87 -3.14
CA PRO A 93 -21.26 -5.26 -3.16
C PRO A 93 -21.47 -6.69 -3.65
N VAL A 94 -20.67 -7.15 -4.63
CA VAL A 94 -20.76 -8.51 -5.18
C VAL A 94 -20.39 -9.56 -4.13
N ILE A 95 -19.33 -9.30 -3.36
CA ILE A 95 -18.85 -10.22 -2.31
C ILE A 95 -19.86 -10.30 -1.17
N PHE A 96 -20.33 -9.15 -0.67
CA PHE A 96 -21.22 -9.13 0.50
C PHE A 96 -22.64 -9.56 0.17
N TYR A 97 -23.14 -9.30 -1.05
CA TYR A 97 -24.39 -9.89 -1.55
C TYR A 97 -24.35 -11.43 -1.53
N LYS A 98 -23.24 -12.03 -1.98
CA LYS A 98 -23.07 -13.50 -1.98
C LYS A 98 -23.04 -14.09 -0.56
N ILE A 99 -22.37 -13.41 0.38
CA ILE A 99 -22.29 -13.83 1.78
C ILE A 99 -23.69 -13.83 2.43
N ASP A 100 -24.51 -12.83 2.15
CA ASP A 100 -25.85 -12.75 2.73
C ASP A 100 -26.79 -13.81 2.14
N LEU A 101 -26.68 -14.13 0.84
CA LEU A 101 -27.43 -15.24 0.24
C LEU A 101 -27.08 -16.62 0.84
N GLU A 102 -25.81 -16.86 1.16
CA GLU A 102 -25.39 -18.12 1.78
C GLU A 102 -25.92 -18.27 3.21
N LYS A 103 -26.10 -17.16 3.95
CA LYS A 103 -26.73 -17.19 5.28
C LYS A 103 -28.23 -17.52 5.22
N ILE A 104 -28.94 -17.07 4.18
CA ILE A 104 -30.38 -17.32 4.02
C ILE A 104 -30.65 -18.80 3.67
N LYS A 105 -29.72 -19.49 3.00
CA LYS A 105 -29.86 -20.89 2.59
C LYS A 105 -29.58 -21.92 3.71
N LYS A 106 -29.11 -21.48 4.88
CA LYS A 106 -28.85 -22.33 6.04
C LYS A 106 -29.99 -22.20 7.05
#